data_AF-A0A2L2Z5W6-F1
#
_entry.id   AF-A0A2L2Z5W6-F1
#
_cell.length_a   1.000
_cell.length_b   1.000
_cell.length_c   1.000
_cell.angle_alpha   90.00
_cell.angle_beta   90.00
_cell.angle_gamma   90.00
#
_symmetry.space_group_name_H-M   'P 1'
#
loop_
_entity.id
_entity.type
_entity.pdbx_description
1 polymer ?
#
loop_
_entity_poly.entity_id
_entity_poly.type
_entity_poly.pdbx_seq_one_letter_code
_entity_poly.pdbx_strand_id
1 'polypeptide(L)' 'AGISKNGQTWEHDLLAYTLGVKLMIVGVNKMDKTEKHLRGYRVEENKKEVRSYIKNIGYNNETGSVGA' A
#
# COMPACT_ATOMS: atom_id res chain seq x y z
N ALA A 1 11.34 -2.10 5.32
CA ALA A 1 11.77 -0.91 6.08
C ALA A 1 10.90 0.35 5.84
N GLY A 2 9.77 0.28 5.11
CA GLY A 2 8.90 1.45 4.88
C GLY A 2 7.47 1.32 5.42
N ILE A 3 6.99 0.11 5.71
CA ILE A 3 5.60 -0.20 6.09
C ILE A 3 5.50 -0.52 7.60
N SER A 4 6.37 0.08 8.43
CA SER A 4 6.18 -0.02 9.89
C SER A 4 5.14 1.00 10.35
N LYS A 5 4.54 0.77 11.54
CA LYS A 5 3.50 1.63 12.11
C LYS A 5 3.92 3.09 12.31
N ASN A 6 5.22 3.35 12.38
CA ASN A 6 5.82 4.68 12.50
C ASN A 6 6.68 5.02 11.27
N GLY A 7 6.43 4.34 10.15
CA GLY A 7 7.15 4.55 8.91
C GLY A 7 6.59 5.74 8.13
N GLN A 8 7.41 6.29 7.24
CA GLN A 8 7.03 7.43 6.39
C GLN A 8 5.74 7.18 5.57
N THR A 9 5.41 5.93 5.27
CA THR A 9 4.16 5.59 4.55
C THR A 9 2.92 6.04 5.32
N TRP A 10 2.93 5.91 6.66
CA TRP A 10 1.78 6.32 7.47
C TRP A 10 1.60 7.84 7.52
N GLU A 11 2.69 8.58 7.68
CA GLU A 11 2.65 10.06 7.69
C GLU A 11 2.18 10.62 6.35
N HIS A 12 2.69 10.09 5.22
CA HIS A 12 2.26 10.52 3.90
C HIS A 12 0.80 10.19 3.62
N ASP A 13 0.33 8.99 3.99
CA ASP A 13 -1.05 8.58 3.76
C ASP A 13 -2.04 9.39 4.61
N LEU A 14 -1.68 9.69 5.87
CA LEU A 14 -2.46 10.54 6.75
C LEU A 14 -2.53 11.98 6.22
N LEU A 15 -1.39 12.54 5.79
CA LEU A 15 -1.36 13.88 5.19
C LEU A 15 -2.23 13.94 3.93
N ALA A 16 -2.11 12.96 3.02
CA ALA A 16 -2.95 12.87 1.83
C ALA A 16 -4.45 12.81 2.18
N TYR A 17 -4.81 12.08 3.23
CA TYR A 17 -6.19 12.00 3.72
C TYR A 17 -6.68 13.35 4.25
N THR A 18 -5.87 14.03 5.07
CA THR A 18 -6.22 15.37 5.60
C THR A 18 -6.32 16.44 4.52
N LEU A 19 -5.61 16.28 3.40
CA LEU A 19 -5.66 17.18 2.24
C LEU A 19 -6.85 16.89 1.30
N GLY A 20 -7.63 15.84 1.57
CA GLY A 20 -8.83 15.51 0.80
C GLY A 20 -8.58 14.68 -0.47
N VAL A 21 -7.44 13.98 -0.56
CA VAL A 21 -7.20 13.01 -1.64
C VAL A 21 -8.16 11.83 -1.45
N LYS A 22 -8.99 11.53 -2.45
CA LYS A 22 -10.01 10.47 -2.38
C LYS A 22 -9.57 9.15 -3.02
N LEU A 23 -8.58 9.19 -3.91
CA LEU A 23 -8.08 8.05 -4.65
C LEU A 23 -6.56 7.96 -4.47
N MET A 24 -6.07 6.78 -4.12
CA MET A 24 -4.66 6.50 -3.91
C MET A 24 -4.26 5.24 -4.68
N ILE A 25 -3.18 5.34 -5.45
CA ILE A 25 -2.60 4.21 -6.18
C ILE A 25 -1.30 3.83 -5.48
N VAL A 26 -1.18 2.56 -5.07
CA VAL A 26 0.02 2.05 -4.40
C VAL A 26 0.83 1.19 -5.35
N GLY A 27 2.03 1.66 -5.69
CA GLY A 27 3.00 0.92 -6.49
C GLY A 27 3.99 0.15 -5.63
N VAL A 28 4.10 -1.18 -5.82
CA VAL A 28 5.14 -1.98 -5.17
C VAL A 28 6.42 -1.90 -5.98
N ASN A 29 7.43 -1.20 -5.46
CA ASN A 29 8.72 -0.99 -6.13
C ASN A 29 9.79 -2.01 -5.68
N LYS A 30 10.92 -2.09 -6.41
CA LYS A 30 12.10 -2.93 -6.10
C LYS A 30 11.82 -4.44 -6.08
N MET A 31 10.90 -4.89 -6.92
CA MET A 31 10.53 -6.30 -7.08
C MET A 31 11.67 -7.17 -7.66
N ASP A 32 12.70 -6.55 -8.23
CA ASP A 32 13.92 -7.19 -8.71
C ASP A 32 14.70 -7.87 -7.58
N LYS A 33 14.76 -7.23 -6.40
CA LYS A 33 15.53 -7.69 -5.22
C LYS A 33 14.87 -8.84 -4.46
N THR A 34 13.65 -9.19 -4.84
CA THR A 34 12.95 -10.33 -4.24
C THR A 34 13.36 -11.61 -4.95
N GLU A 35 13.78 -12.61 -4.16
CA GLU A 35 14.03 -13.98 -4.61
C GLU A 35 12.93 -14.44 -5.55
N LYS A 36 13.33 -14.88 -6.75
CA LYS A 36 12.42 -15.11 -7.89
C LYS A 36 11.26 -16.06 -7.54
N HIS A 37 11.51 -17.01 -6.64
CA HIS A 37 10.56 -18.01 -6.14
C HIS A 37 9.60 -17.49 -5.05
N LEU A 38 9.90 -16.36 -4.39
CA LEU A 38 9.09 -15.75 -3.33
C LEU A 38 8.39 -14.45 -3.77
N ARG A 39 8.51 -14.05 -5.04
CA ARG A 39 7.92 -12.81 -5.57
C ARG A 39 6.41 -12.75 -5.37
N GLY A 40 5.69 -13.83 -5.68
CA GLY A 40 4.24 -13.88 -5.50
C GLY A 40 3.81 -13.73 -4.04
N TYR A 41 4.48 -14.45 -3.14
CA TYR A 41 4.18 -14.40 -1.71
C TYR A 41 4.40 -13.00 -1.11
N ARG A 42 5.52 -12.35 -1.44
CA ARG A 42 5.84 -11.01 -0.91
C ARG A 42 4.92 -9.92 -1.42
N VAL A 43 4.49 -9.99 -2.68
CA VAL A 43 3.48 -9.05 -3.20
C VAL A 43 2.19 -9.20 -2.42
N GLU A 44 1.77 -10.43 -2.15
CA GLU A 44 0.50 -10.67 -1.48
C GLU A 44 0.53 -10.31 0.00
N GLU A 45 1.67 -10.50 0.67
CA GLU A 45 1.93 -10.00 2.01
C GLU A 45 1.90 -8.47 2.07
N ASN A 46 2.63 -7.80 1.18
CA ASN A 46 2.65 -6.33 1.10
C ASN A 46 1.25 -5.76 0.81
N LYS A 47 0.47 -6.39 -0.08
CA LYS A 47 -0.91 -5.97 -0.35
C LYS A 47 -1.79 -6.08 0.89
N LYS A 48 -1.70 -7.18 1.64
CA LYS A 48 -2.47 -7.37 2.89
C LYS A 48 -2.12 -6.31 3.91
N GLU A 49 -0.83 -6.02 4.07
CA GLU A 49 -0.34 -5.02 5.00
C GLU A 49 -0.84 -3.61 4.62
N VAL A 50 -0.60 -3.17 3.38
CA VAL A 50 -1.07 -1.88 2.86
C VAL A 50 -2.60 -1.73 2.98
N ARG A 51 -3.35 -2.80 2.68
CA ARG A 51 -4.82 -2.79 2.80
C ARG A 51 -5.27 -2.56 4.24
N SER A 52 -4.57 -3.12 5.22
CA SER A 52 -4.84 -2.89 6.64
C SER A 52 -4.56 -1.44 7.03
N TYR A 53 -3.45 -0.87 6.56
CA TYR A 53 -3.09 0.53 6.84
C TYR A 53 -4.10 1.54 6.28
N ILE A 54 -4.43 1.41 4.99
CA ILE A 54 -5.38 2.30 4.29
C ILE A 54 -6.75 2.27 4.96
N LYS A 55 -7.20 1.08 5.40
CA LYS A 55 -8.45 0.92 6.16
C LYS A 55 -8.42 1.63 7.51
N ASN A 56 -7.29 1.60 8.22
CA ASN A 56 -7.15 2.28 9.52
C ASN A 56 -7.14 3.82 9.39
N ILE A 57 -6.70 4.36 8.24
CA ILE A 57 -6.69 5.80 7.97
C ILE A 57 -8.10 6.31 7.60
N GLY A 58 -8.94 5.45 7.02
CA GLY A 58 -10.35 5.77 6.71
C GLY A 58 -10.70 5.73 5.22
N TYR A 59 -9.79 5.26 4.36
CA TYR A 59 -10.06 5.06 2.94
C TYR A 59 -10.93 3.82 2.72
N ASN A 60 -11.91 3.91 1.81
CA ASN A 60 -12.78 2.80 1.45
C ASN A 60 -12.05 1.82 0.50
N ASN A 61 -12.24 0.51 0.72
CA ASN A 61 -11.54 -0.57 0.01
C ASN A 61 -12.20 -0.92 -1.33
N GLU A 62 -12.73 0.06 -2.05
CA GLU A 62 -13.19 -0.19 -3.42
C GLU A 62 -11.94 -0.30 -4.30
N THR A 63 -11.40 -1.51 -4.37
CA THR A 63 -10.53 -1.94 -5.46
C THR A 63 -11.35 -1.89 -6.73
N GLY A 64 -11.48 -0.71 -7.31
CA GLY A 64 -11.74 -0.57 -8.73
C GLY A 64 -10.61 -1.27 -9.44
N SER A 65 -10.86 -2.47 -9.95
CA SER A 65 -9.99 -3.12 -10.91
C SER A 65 -9.83 -2.14 -12.07
N VAL A 66 -8.70 -1.43 -12.11
CA VAL A 66 -8.26 -0.80 -13.35
C VAL A 66 -7.83 -1.95 -14.23
N GLY A 67 -8.81 -2.54 -14.91
CA GLY A 67 -8.60 -3.45 -16.01
C GLY A 67 -7.95 -2.66 -17.14
N ALA A 68 -6.69 -2.96 -17.39
CA ALA A 68 -6.02 -2.73 -18.65
C ALA A 68 -5.24 -4.02 -18.97
#